data_AF-A0A7J4IM62-F1
#
_entry.id   AF-A0A7J4IM62-F1
#
_cell.length_a   1.000
_cell.length_b   1.000
_cell.length_c   1.000
_cell.angle_alpha   90.00
_cell.angle_beta   90.00
_cell.angle_gamma   90.00
#
_symmetry.space_group_name_H-M   'P 1'
#
loop_
_entity.id
_entity.type
_entity.pdbx_description
1 polymer ?
#
loop_
_entity_poly.entity_id
_entity_poly.type
_entity_poly.pdbx_seq_one_letter_code
_entity_poly.pdbx_strand_id
1 'polypeptide(L)'
;MRLETTVRNLALAGTAALGIGLGSANAAEYNPHGYPVPSVGSLRPYQTVMYDVNKIIPGKETKIQRYHLPSGGKVAVLSVDDKIFAYSIKEPNQNRGYAIRDRDGSGNFTEKFSHGEPFDVPSWLVNRKLSRK
;
A
#
# COMPACT_ATOMS: atom_id res chain seq x y z
N MET A 1 47.68 -44.93 19.69
CA MET A 1 46.58 -45.92 19.71
C MET A 1 45.32 -45.18 19.28
N ARG A 2 44.76 -45.59 18.12
CA ARG A 2 43.38 -45.44 17.60
C ARG A 2 42.61 -44.09 17.70
N LEU A 3 42.28 -43.58 16.51
CA LEU A 3 41.06 -42.80 16.17
C LEU A 3 39.84 -43.33 16.91
N GLU A 4 38.90 -42.45 17.28
CA GLU A 4 37.48 -42.60 16.93
C GLU A 4 36.80 -41.23 16.73
N THR A 5 36.15 -41.13 15.58
CA THR A 5 35.29 -40.05 15.09
C THR A 5 33.92 -40.13 15.77
N THR A 6 33.32 -39.01 16.16
CA THR A 6 31.85 -38.93 16.28
C THR A 6 31.39 -37.53 15.90
N VAL A 7 30.86 -37.45 14.67
CA VAL A 7 30.04 -36.33 14.19
C VAL A 7 28.66 -36.50 14.80
N ARG A 8 28.18 -35.52 15.57
CA ARG A 8 26.77 -35.44 15.97
C ARG A 8 26.10 -34.31 15.19
N ASN A 9 25.39 -34.69 14.12
CA ASN A 9 24.29 -33.89 13.60
C ASN A 9 23.18 -33.89 14.67
N LEU A 10 22.77 -32.72 15.14
CA LEU A 10 21.45 -32.55 15.73
C LEU A 10 20.77 -31.33 15.11
N ALA A 11 19.62 -31.61 14.51
CA ALA A 11 18.78 -30.70 13.76
C ALA A 11 18.01 -29.71 14.66
N LEU A 12 17.61 -28.60 14.03
CA LEU A 12 16.40 -27.80 14.24
C LEU A 12 15.85 -27.62 15.67
N ALA A 13 15.96 -26.40 16.17
CA ALA A 13 14.89 -25.60 16.78
C ALA A 13 15.50 -24.21 17.05
N GLY A 14 14.97 -23.09 16.55
CA GLY A 14 13.62 -22.64 16.85
C GLY A 14 13.72 -21.46 17.83
N THR A 15 13.62 -20.25 17.27
CA THR A 15 13.08 -19.01 17.89
C THR A 15 13.68 -18.49 19.22
N ALA A 16 14.24 -17.29 19.15
CA ALA A 16 13.70 -16.13 19.89
C ALA A 16 14.31 -14.84 19.33
N ALA A 17 13.72 -14.30 18.25
CA ALA A 17 13.98 -12.92 17.89
C ALA A 17 13.38 -12.03 18.98
N LEU A 18 14.24 -11.18 19.56
CA LEU A 18 13.91 -10.18 20.56
C LEU A 18 12.71 -9.35 20.10
N GLY A 19 11.57 -9.57 20.73
CA GLY A 19 10.38 -8.76 20.55
C GLY A 19 10.62 -7.37 21.13
N ILE A 20 11.14 -6.46 20.31
CA ILE A 20 10.97 -5.04 20.56
C ILE A 20 9.50 -4.74 20.31
N GLY A 21 8.74 -4.57 21.38
CA GLY A 21 7.42 -3.95 21.32
C GLY A 21 7.56 -2.54 20.77
N LEU A 22 7.30 -2.38 19.47
CA LEU A 22 7.03 -1.09 18.85
C LEU A 22 5.52 -1.00 18.69
N GLY A 23 4.97 0.08 19.23
CA GLY A 23 3.55 0.24 19.51
C GLY A 23 2.62 -0.08 18.35
N SER A 24 1.42 -0.53 18.69
CA SER A 24 0.28 -0.57 17.80
C SER A 24 -0.09 0.84 17.36
N ALA A 25 0.65 1.41 16.40
CA ALA A 25 0.02 2.21 15.37
C ALA A 25 -0.94 1.24 14.68
N ASN A 26 -2.20 1.62 14.49
CA ASN A 26 -3.12 0.85 13.65
C ASN A 26 -2.47 0.73 12.27
N ALA A 27 -1.79 -0.40 12.06
CA ALA A 27 -1.00 -0.67 10.89
C ALA A 27 -1.95 -1.14 9.80
N ALA A 28 -1.68 -0.74 8.56
CA ALA A 28 -2.47 -1.15 7.42
C ALA A 28 -2.71 -2.67 7.45
N GLU A 29 -3.95 -3.06 7.20
CA GLU A 29 -4.31 -4.46 7.02
C GLU A 29 -3.60 -4.98 5.76
N TYR A 30 -2.95 -6.14 5.86
CA TYR A 30 -2.18 -6.72 4.76
C TYR A 30 -2.84 -7.98 4.21
N ASN A 31 -3.04 -8.02 2.90
CA ASN A 31 -3.52 -9.17 2.16
C ASN A 31 -2.56 -9.50 1.00
N PRO A 32 -1.82 -10.62 1.04
CA PRO A 32 -0.86 -10.98 -0.02
C PRO A 32 -1.52 -11.28 -1.36
N HIS A 33 -2.82 -11.60 -1.38
CA HIS A 33 -3.57 -11.82 -2.62
C HIS A 33 -4.13 -10.52 -3.23
N GLY A 34 -3.97 -9.39 -2.53
CA GLY A 34 -4.49 -8.10 -2.95
C GLY A 34 -5.97 -7.90 -2.64
N TYR A 35 -6.36 -6.64 -2.49
CA TYR A 35 -7.74 -6.21 -2.38
C TYR A 35 -8.34 -5.94 -3.77
N PRO A 36 -9.64 -6.20 -3.95
CA PRO A 36 -10.31 -5.91 -5.22
C PRO A 36 -10.33 -4.41 -5.51
N VAL A 37 -10.08 -4.08 -6.77
CA VAL A 37 -10.06 -2.70 -7.28
C VAL A 37 -11.35 -2.42 -8.05
N PRO A 38 -12.06 -1.32 -7.76
CA PRO A 38 -13.22 -0.92 -8.56
C PRO A 38 -12.85 -0.57 -10.00
N SER A 39 -13.62 -1.08 -10.96
CA SER A 39 -13.43 -0.76 -12.38
C SER A 39 -13.83 0.70 -12.67
N VAL A 40 -12.86 1.50 -13.12
CA VAL A 40 -13.06 2.94 -13.46
C VAL A 40 -12.76 3.29 -14.92
N GLY A 41 -12.28 2.33 -15.73
CA GLY A 41 -11.75 2.60 -17.07
C GLY A 41 -12.75 3.20 -18.07
N SER A 42 -14.06 2.95 -17.90
CA SER A 42 -15.13 3.52 -18.73
C SER A 42 -15.76 4.78 -18.12
N LEU A 43 -15.35 5.17 -16.91
CA LEU A 43 -15.94 6.28 -16.18
C LEU A 43 -15.18 7.58 -16.46
N ARG A 44 -15.90 8.69 -16.57
CA ARG A 44 -15.30 10.03 -16.60
C ARG A 44 -15.12 10.54 -15.17
N PRO A 45 -13.94 11.05 -14.79
CA PRO A 45 -13.77 11.62 -13.47
C PRO A 45 -14.61 12.90 -13.35
N TYR A 46 -15.31 13.07 -12.23
CA TYR A 46 -16.02 14.32 -11.95
C TYR A 46 -15.08 15.39 -11.40
N GLN A 47 -13.90 14.99 -10.91
CA GLN A 47 -12.89 15.90 -10.40
C GLN A 47 -11.48 15.32 -10.60
N THR A 48 -10.54 16.17 -10.99
CA THR A 48 -9.10 15.85 -11.01
C THR A 48 -8.37 16.94 -10.24
N VAL A 49 -7.52 16.56 -9.27
CA VAL A 49 -6.70 17.49 -8.48
C VAL A 49 -5.28 16.96 -8.34
N MET A 50 -4.32 17.88 -8.20
CA MET A 50 -2.95 17.55 -7.82
C MET A 50 -2.76 17.86 -6.33
N TYR A 51 -2.14 16.95 -5.58
CA TYR A 51 -1.96 17.05 -4.14
C TYR A 51 -0.58 16.53 -3.71
N ASP A 52 -0.02 17.13 -2.66
CA ASP A 52 1.18 16.62 -1.98
C ASP A 52 0.75 15.58 -0.94
N VAL A 53 0.74 14.31 -1.31
CA VAL A 53 0.38 13.22 -0.38
C VAL A 53 1.58 12.88 0.49
N ASN A 54 2.78 12.94 -0.06
CA ASN A 54 4.02 12.73 0.69
C ASN A 54 4.80 14.04 0.82
N LYS A 55 5.21 14.39 2.04
CA LYS A 55 6.00 15.60 2.32
C LYS A 55 7.43 15.55 1.73
N ILE A 56 7.92 14.38 1.34
CA ILE A 56 9.28 14.15 0.82
C ILE A 56 9.39 14.60 -0.64
N ILE A 57 8.31 14.51 -1.42
CA ILE A 57 8.31 14.89 -2.84
C ILE A 57 7.52 16.18 -2.99
N PRO A 58 8.16 17.36 -2.95
CA PRO A 58 7.43 18.61 -3.14
C PRO A 58 6.95 18.76 -4.58
N GLY A 59 5.77 19.35 -4.77
CA GLY A 59 5.30 19.84 -6.07
C GLY A 59 3.99 19.24 -6.56
N LYS A 60 3.10 18.87 -5.64
CA LYS A 60 1.82 18.20 -5.89
C LYS A 60 2.02 16.95 -6.74
N GLU A 61 2.85 16.03 -6.26
CA GLU A 61 3.29 14.85 -7.00
C GLU A 61 2.16 13.87 -7.34
N THR A 62 1.09 13.89 -6.54
CA THR A 62 0.00 12.93 -6.65
C THR A 62 -1.20 13.53 -7.40
N LYS A 63 -1.52 12.94 -8.54
CA LYS A 63 -2.77 13.16 -9.28
C LYS A 63 -3.87 12.30 -8.65
N ILE A 64 -4.95 12.95 -8.21
CA ILE A 64 -6.15 12.33 -7.65
C ILE A 64 -7.31 12.54 -8.62
N GLN A 65 -7.86 11.46 -9.16
CA GLN A 65 -9.04 11.47 -10.03
C GLN A 65 -10.22 10.83 -9.30
N ARG A 66 -11.35 11.53 -9.20
CA ARG A 66 -12.52 11.07 -8.45
C ARG A 66 -13.68 10.71 -9.37
N TYR A 67 -14.35 9.61 -9.06
CA TYR A 67 -15.40 9.00 -9.87
C TYR A 67 -16.62 8.64 -9.01
N HIS A 68 -17.79 8.67 -9.63
CA HIS A 68 -19.00 8.03 -9.10
C HIS A 68 -19.07 6.61 -9.64
N LEU A 69 -19.23 5.62 -8.76
CA LEU A 69 -19.45 4.23 -9.16
C LEU A 69 -20.92 4.02 -9.52
N PRO A 70 -21.25 3.16 -10.50
CA PRO A 70 -22.63 2.79 -10.82
C PRO A 70 -23.39 2.18 -9.64
N SER A 71 -22.68 1.56 -8.70
CA SER A 71 -23.24 1.03 -7.44
C SER A 71 -23.70 2.12 -6.46
N GLY A 72 -23.44 3.40 -6.74
CA GLY A 72 -23.71 4.53 -5.84
C GLY A 72 -22.53 4.91 -4.94
N GLY A 73 -21.43 4.15 -4.99
CA GLY A 73 -20.20 4.47 -4.27
C GLY A 73 -19.37 5.58 -4.92
N LYS A 74 -18.26 5.92 -4.28
CA LYS A 74 -17.24 6.84 -4.80
C LYS A 74 -15.88 6.17 -4.76
N VAL A 75 -15.08 6.42 -5.78
CA VAL A 75 -13.68 6.00 -5.81
C VAL A 75 -12.80 7.17 -6.23
N ALA A 76 -11.65 7.30 -5.59
CA ALA A 76 -10.58 8.17 -6.01
C ALA A 76 -9.37 7.33 -6.39
N VAL A 77 -8.82 7.57 -7.57
CA VAL A 77 -7.59 6.93 -8.07
C VAL A 77 -6.43 7.87 -7.80
N LEU A 78 -5.41 7.38 -7.12
CA LEU A 78 -4.21 8.14 -6.78
C LEU A 78 -3.04 7.62 -7.62
N SER A 79 -2.37 8.54 -8.31
CA SER A 79 -1.26 8.21 -9.20
C SER A 79 -0.15 9.24 -9.15
N VAL A 80 1.08 8.79 -9.36
CA VAL A 80 2.28 9.63 -9.49
C VAL A 80 2.96 9.22 -10.80
N ASP A 81 3.28 10.17 -11.69
CA ASP A 81 3.82 9.88 -13.04
C ASP A 81 3.00 8.83 -13.81
N ASP A 82 1.66 8.97 -13.76
CA ASP A 82 0.71 8.05 -14.39
C ASP A 82 0.79 6.59 -13.90
N LYS A 83 1.50 6.35 -12.81
CA LYS A 83 1.48 5.06 -12.09
C LYS A 83 0.51 5.15 -10.93
N ILE A 84 -0.55 4.35 -11.04
CA ILE A 84 -1.53 4.19 -9.98
C ILE A 84 -0.87 3.44 -8.84
N PHE A 85 -0.94 3.99 -7.63
CA PHE A 85 -0.42 3.33 -6.44
C PHE A 85 -1.47 3.12 -5.37
N ALA A 86 -2.62 3.79 -5.47
CA ALA A 86 -3.70 3.59 -4.52
C ALA A 86 -5.08 3.93 -5.05
N TYR A 87 -6.08 3.37 -4.38
CA TYR A 87 -7.48 3.72 -4.54
C TYR A 87 -8.07 4.09 -3.17
N SER A 88 -8.79 5.20 -3.09
CA SER A 88 -9.66 5.50 -1.95
C SER A 88 -11.09 5.16 -2.33
N ILE A 89 -11.76 4.34 -1.52
CA ILE A 89 -13.04 3.72 -1.84
C ILE A 89 -14.04 4.08 -0.73
N LYS A 90 -15.22 4.55 -1.12
CA LYS A 90 -16.36 4.76 -0.22
C LYS A 90 -17.59 4.11 -0.84
N GLU A 91 -18.02 2.98 -0.28
CA GLU A 91 -19.26 2.32 -0.69
C GLU A 91 -20.51 3.16 -0.29
N PRO A 92 -21.65 3.00 -0.99
CA PRO A 92 -22.85 3.83 -0.75
C PRO A 92 -23.35 3.77 0.71
N ASN A 93 -23.24 2.61 1.35
CA ASN A 93 -23.72 2.38 2.71
C ASN A 93 -22.59 2.45 3.76
N GLN A 94 -21.40 2.93 3.39
CA GLN A 94 -20.28 3.09 4.32
C GLN A 94 -20.21 4.51 4.88
N ASN A 95 -20.15 4.61 6.21
CA ASN A 95 -19.94 5.88 6.91
C ASN A 95 -18.54 6.46 6.59
N ARG A 96 -17.51 5.61 6.69
CA ARG A 96 -16.10 5.94 6.41
C ARG A 96 -15.58 5.08 5.26
N GLY A 97 -14.86 5.72 4.34
CA GLY A 97 -14.14 5.01 3.29
C GLY A 97 -12.85 4.37 3.81
N TYR A 98 -12.20 3.62 2.95
CA TYR A 98 -10.88 3.04 3.16
C TYR A 98 -9.99 3.33 1.94
N ALA A 99 -8.70 3.10 2.06
CA ALA A 99 -7.78 3.13 0.93
C ALA A 99 -7.09 1.78 0.78
N ILE A 100 -6.76 1.41 -0.45
CA ILE A 100 -5.90 0.26 -0.75
C ILE A 100 -4.68 0.75 -1.52
N ARG A 101 -3.50 0.16 -1.24
CA ARG A 101 -2.21 0.62 -1.77
C ARG A 101 -1.41 -0.53 -2.36
N ASP A 102 -0.79 -0.26 -3.50
CA ASP A 102 0.26 -1.07 -4.08
C ASP A 102 1.59 -0.73 -3.39
N ARG A 103 1.98 -1.60 -2.47
CA ARG A 103 3.13 -1.40 -1.58
C ARG A 103 4.46 -1.43 -2.34
N ASP A 104 4.58 -2.28 -3.35
CA ASP A 104 5.85 -2.66 -3.98
C ASP A 104 5.93 -2.36 -5.49
N GLY A 105 4.84 -1.88 -6.09
CA GLY A 105 4.78 -1.54 -7.51
C GLY A 105 4.47 -2.74 -8.40
N SER A 106 3.99 -3.85 -7.81
CA SER A 106 3.62 -5.07 -8.53
C SER A 106 2.30 -4.94 -9.30
N GLY A 107 1.51 -3.90 -9.03
CA GLY A 107 0.13 -3.77 -9.49
C GLY A 107 -0.88 -4.48 -8.58
N ASN A 108 -0.44 -5.15 -7.52
CA ASN A 108 -1.30 -5.76 -6.52
C ASN A 108 -1.48 -4.83 -5.32
N PHE A 109 -2.73 -4.54 -4.96
CA PHE A 109 -3.06 -3.64 -3.85
C PHE A 109 -3.13 -4.43 -2.55
N THR A 110 -1.99 -4.65 -1.91
CA THR A 110 -1.83 -5.59 -0.78
C THR A 110 -2.05 -4.94 0.58
N GLU A 111 -2.03 -3.62 0.69
CA GLU A 111 -2.26 -2.91 1.96
C GLU A 111 -3.61 -2.19 1.94
N LYS A 112 -4.30 -2.18 3.08
CA LYS A 112 -5.56 -1.47 3.28
C LYS A 112 -5.50 -0.57 4.51
N PHE A 113 -5.93 0.66 4.33
CA PHE A 113 -5.89 1.72 5.32
C PHE A 113 -7.31 2.16 5.66
N SER A 114 -7.65 2.15 6.94
CA SER A 114 -8.89 2.73 7.46
C SER A 114 -8.83 4.25 7.42
N HIS A 115 -10.01 4.89 7.47
CA HIS A 115 -10.07 6.35 7.55
C HIS A 115 -9.34 6.89 8.78
N GLY A 116 -8.38 7.80 8.54
CA GLY A 116 -7.58 8.45 9.58
C GLY A 116 -6.25 7.74 9.87
N GLU A 117 -6.00 6.57 9.27
CA GLU A 117 -4.69 5.93 9.36
C GLU A 117 -3.64 6.70 8.56
N PRO A 118 -2.37 6.72 9.02
CA PRO A 118 -1.27 7.31 8.27
C PRO A 118 -1.18 6.69 6.88
N PHE A 119 -1.17 7.54 5.86
CA PHE A 119 -1.15 7.14 4.46
C PHE A 119 -0.14 8.00 3.70
N ASP A 120 0.79 7.34 3.03
CA ASP A 120 1.88 7.98 2.29
C ASP A 120 2.11 7.31 0.92
N VAL A 121 2.80 8.03 0.03
CA VAL A 121 3.30 7.51 -1.25
C VAL A 121 4.34 6.42 -0.99
N PRO A 122 4.23 5.24 -1.64
CA PRO A 122 5.15 4.13 -1.43
C PRO A 122 6.57 4.44 -1.94
N SER A 123 7.58 3.83 -1.31
CA SER A 123 8.99 4.13 -1.53
C SER A 123 9.46 3.91 -2.97
N TRP A 124 8.89 2.93 -3.70
CA TRP A 124 9.23 2.67 -5.09
C TRP A 124 8.90 3.86 -6.03
N LEU A 125 7.86 4.63 -5.71
CA LEU A 125 7.56 5.88 -6.41
C LEU A 125 8.49 7.01 -6.00
N VAL A 126 8.81 7.10 -4.71
CA VAL A 126 9.77 8.09 -4.19
C VAL A 126 11.13 7.92 -4.88
N ASN A 127 11.65 6.69 -4.89
CA ASN A 127 12.92 6.36 -5.54
C ASN A 127 12.89 6.69 -7.03
N ARG A 128 11.83 6.31 -7.74
CA ARG A 128 11.66 6.62 -9.16
C ARG A 128 11.66 8.12 -9.45
N LYS A 129 11.02 8.93 -8.61
CA LYS A 129 10.97 10.39 -8.74
C LYS A 129 12.33 11.03 -8.48
N LEU A 130 13.06 10.55 -7.48
CA LEU A 130 14.38 11.05 -7.14
C LEU A 130 15.44 10.67 -8.19
N SER A 131 15.37 9.46 -8.78
CA SER A 131 16.29 9.03 -9.83
C SER A 131 16.12 9.74 -11.18
N ARG A 132 15.06 10.54 -11.35
CA ARG A 132 14.76 11.27 -12.59
C ARG A 132 15.15 12.76 -12.53
N LYS A 133 15.63 13.24 -11.38
CA LYS A 133 16.18 14.59 -11.21
C LYS A 133 17.68 14.58 -11.40
#